data_AF-A0AAE4CPX0-F1
#
_entry.id   AF-A0AAE4CPX0-F1
#
_cell.length_a   1.000
_cell.length_b   1.000
_cell.length_c   1.000
_cell.angle_alpha   90.00
_cell.angle_beta   90.00
_cell.angle_gamma   90.00
#
_symmetry.space_group_name_H-M   'P 1'
#
loop_
_entity.id
_entity.type
_entity.pdbx_description
1 polymer ?
#
loop_
_entity_poly.entity_id
_entity_poly.type
_entity_poly.pdbx_seq_one_letter_code
_entity_poly.pdbx_strand_id
1 'polypeptide(L)'
;MTDKPLVGPNLSPAHTSAVLDASEVSVRAQLHERFMELFEHPKARVAAETLDLLPLLDRDVDSCRTADLAVAIYRLETVLATSRAPLPELSLVDEDDAVRNPGFDDVEQEAFDEEEALLSARRSLA
;
A
#
# COMPACT_ATOMS: atom_id res chain seq x y z
N MET A 1 27.34 -12.18 52.63
CA MET A 1 26.65 -11.48 51.54
C MET A 1 27.37 -11.85 50.25
N THR A 2 26.78 -12.72 49.43
CA THR A 2 27.36 -13.16 48.15
C THR A 2 26.51 -12.59 47.03
N ASP A 3 26.96 -11.48 46.47
CA ASP A 3 26.47 -10.93 45.21
C ASP A 3 26.85 -11.91 44.08
N LYS A 4 25.88 -12.72 43.66
CA LYS A 4 25.99 -13.54 42.47
C LYS A 4 25.44 -12.71 41.32
N PRO A 5 26.22 -12.38 40.27
CA PRO A 5 25.71 -11.61 39.17
C PRO A 5 24.57 -12.39 38.50
N LEU A 6 23.45 -11.70 38.24
CA LEU A 6 22.34 -12.19 37.42
C LEU A 6 22.87 -12.38 35.99
N VAL A 7 23.35 -13.58 35.70
CA VAL A 7 23.62 -14.01 34.32
C VAL A 7 22.26 -14.16 33.65
N GLY A 8 21.84 -13.12 32.93
CA GLY A 8 20.69 -13.21 32.03
C GLY A 8 20.91 -14.33 31.01
N PRO A 9 19.83 -14.95 30.48
CA PRO A 9 19.96 -16.02 29.51
C PRO A 9 20.84 -15.54 28.35
N ASN A 10 21.94 -16.28 28.13
CA ASN A 10 22.93 -15.98 27.11
C ASN A 10 22.30 -16.33 25.75
N LEU A 11 21.47 -15.41 25.23
CA LEU A 11 20.84 -15.51 23.91
C LEU A 11 21.96 -15.40 22.88
N SER A 12 22.46 -16.56 22.45
CA SER A 12 23.43 -16.63 21.36
C SER A 12 22.81 -16.05 20.09
N PRO A 13 23.50 -15.15 19.35
CA PRO A 13 23.00 -14.53 18.12
C PRO A 13 22.48 -15.54 17.08
N ALA A 14 23.06 -16.74 17.05
CA ALA A 14 22.63 -17.83 16.17
C ALA A 14 21.23 -18.36 16.52
N HIS A 15 20.88 -18.40 17.81
CA HIS A 15 19.55 -18.84 18.25
C HIS A 15 18.50 -17.77 17.98
N THR A 16 18.83 -16.48 18.15
CA THR A 16 17.91 -15.39 17.80
C THR A 16 17.64 -15.32 16.30
N SER A 17 18.66 -15.52 15.46
CA SER A 17 18.47 -15.58 13.99
C SER A 17 17.54 -16.73 13.60
N ALA A 18 17.81 -17.95 14.08
CA ALA A 18 17.00 -19.13 13.74
C ALA A 18 15.53 -19.00 14.15
N VAL A 19 15.25 -18.38 15.30
CA VAL A 19 13.87 -18.13 15.76
C VAL A 19 13.16 -17.09 14.89
N LEU A 20 13.87 -16.02 14.51
CA LEU A 20 13.32 -15.00 13.61
C LEU A 20 13.05 -15.57 12.20
N ASP A 21 13.98 -16.38 11.68
CA ASP A 21 13.85 -17.04 10.38
C ASP A 21 12.65 -18.00 10.39
N ALA A 22 12.50 -18.82 11.44
CA ALA A 22 11.35 -19.71 11.59
C ALA A 22 10.02 -18.95 11.73
N SER A 23 10.02 -17.81 12.42
CA SER A 23 8.85 -16.95 12.54
C SER A 23 8.49 -16.33 11.19
N GLU A 24 9.47 -15.89 10.41
CA GLU A 24 9.22 -15.30 9.09
C GLU A 24 8.61 -16.32 8.13
N VAL A 25 9.14 -17.54 8.10
CA VAL A 25 8.59 -18.65 7.30
C VAL A 25 7.14 -18.95 7.70
N SER A 26 6.85 -19.00 9.00
CA SER A 26 5.49 -19.25 9.50
C SER A 26 4.51 -18.14 9.09
N VAL A 27 4.90 -16.87 9.22
CA VAL A 27 4.08 -15.72 8.82
C VAL A 27 3.85 -15.73 7.31
N ARG A 28 4.88 -16.01 6.52
CA ARG A 28 4.78 -16.07 5.06
C ARG A 28 3.81 -17.15 4.59
N ALA A 29 3.86 -18.34 5.21
CA ALA A 29 2.94 -19.43 4.92
C ALA A 29 1.47 -19.03 5.22
N GLN A 30 1.22 -18.39 6.36
CA GLN A 30 -0.12 -17.90 6.73
C GLN A 30 -0.63 -16.83 5.77
N LEU A 31 0.23 -15.89 5.36
CA LEU A 31 -0.15 -14.86 4.37
C LEU A 31 -0.44 -15.50 3.01
N HIS A 32 0.35 -16.49 2.59
CA HIS A 32 0.10 -17.18 1.35
C HIS A 32 -1.23 -17.95 1.38
N GLU A 33 -1.52 -18.68 2.44
CA GLU A 33 -2.82 -19.34 2.65
C GLU A 33 -3.98 -18.33 2.56
N ARG A 34 -3.86 -17.21 3.27
CA ARG A 34 -4.84 -16.13 3.23
C ARG A 34 -5.03 -15.52 1.83
N PHE A 35 -3.94 -15.35 1.08
CA PHE A 35 -4.00 -14.86 -0.29
C PHE A 35 -4.78 -15.83 -1.20
N MET A 36 -4.54 -17.14 -1.06
CA MET A 36 -5.28 -18.17 -1.79
C MET A 36 -6.77 -18.18 -1.44
N GLU A 37 -7.12 -18.09 -0.16
CA GLU A 37 -8.52 -17.96 0.30
C GLU A 37 -9.24 -16.77 -0.34
N LEU A 38 -8.57 -15.59 -0.35
CA LEU A 38 -9.14 -14.40 -0.97
C LEU A 38 -9.34 -14.58 -2.46
N PHE A 39 -8.43 -15.29 -3.13
CA PHE A 39 -8.50 -15.54 -4.57
C PHE A 39 -9.68 -16.44 -4.98
N GLU A 40 -10.24 -17.23 -4.06
CA GLU A 40 -11.48 -17.99 -4.31
C GLU A 40 -12.70 -17.07 -4.54
N HIS A 41 -12.64 -15.82 -4.05
CA HIS A 41 -13.73 -14.87 -4.24
C HIS A 41 -13.72 -14.28 -5.66
N PRO A 42 -14.82 -14.37 -6.45
CA PRO A 42 -14.84 -13.95 -7.86
C PRO A 42 -14.41 -12.49 -8.08
N LYS A 43 -14.85 -11.56 -7.22
CA LYS A 43 -14.44 -10.15 -7.29
C LYS A 43 -12.95 -9.95 -6.99
N ALA A 44 -12.39 -10.73 -6.07
CA ALA A 44 -10.98 -10.63 -5.73
C ALA A 44 -10.11 -11.20 -6.86
N ARG A 45 -10.57 -12.25 -7.54
CA ARG A 45 -9.91 -12.78 -8.75
C ARG A 45 -9.80 -11.73 -9.87
N VAL A 46 -10.92 -11.06 -10.19
CA VAL A 46 -10.91 -9.96 -11.18
C VAL A 46 -10.00 -8.81 -10.74
N ALA A 47 -10.02 -8.46 -9.45
CA ALA A 47 -9.12 -7.44 -8.90
C ALA A 47 -7.65 -7.86 -8.98
N ALA A 48 -7.34 -9.13 -8.69
CA ALA A 48 -5.99 -9.68 -8.78
C ALA A 48 -5.46 -9.66 -10.23
N GLU A 49 -6.31 -9.94 -11.22
CA GLU A 49 -5.98 -9.76 -12.64
C GLU A 49 -5.68 -8.30 -12.98
N THR A 50 -6.52 -7.37 -12.51
CA THR A 50 -6.38 -5.93 -12.77
C THR A 50 -5.15 -5.31 -12.07
N LEU A 51 -4.78 -5.84 -10.91
CA LEU A 51 -3.67 -5.37 -10.08
C LEU A 51 -2.35 -6.11 -10.36
N ASP A 52 -2.31 -6.98 -11.38
CA ASP A 52 -1.16 -7.80 -11.75
C ASP A 52 -0.60 -8.65 -10.58
N LEU A 53 -1.52 -9.26 -9.81
CA LEU A 53 -1.19 -10.11 -8.66
C LEU A 53 -1.14 -11.61 -9.01
N LEU A 54 -1.51 -11.99 -10.24
CA LEU A 54 -1.44 -13.37 -10.71
C LEU A 54 -0.03 -13.99 -10.61
N PRO A 55 1.08 -13.27 -10.85
CA PRO A 55 2.41 -13.84 -10.70
C PRO A 55 2.74 -14.33 -9.28
N LEU A 56 1.96 -13.96 -8.26
CA LEU A 56 2.11 -14.46 -6.89
C LEU A 56 1.48 -15.84 -6.69
N LEU A 57 0.59 -16.29 -7.60
CA LEU A 57 -0.03 -17.63 -7.56
C LEU A 57 0.90 -18.72 -8.07
N ASP A 58 1.70 -18.40 -9.08
CA ASP A 58 2.60 -19.35 -9.75
C ASP A 58 3.94 -19.51 -9.01
N ARG A 59 4.15 -18.76 -7.93
CA ARG A 59 5.38 -18.77 -7.14
C ARG A 59 5.26 -19.73 -5.97
N ASP A 60 6.34 -20.47 -5.72
CA ASP A 60 6.47 -21.20 -4.45
C ASP A 60 6.43 -20.21 -3.29
N VAL A 61 5.77 -20.60 -2.19
CA VAL A 61 5.63 -19.80 -0.96
C VAL A 61 6.98 -19.27 -0.48
N ASP A 62 8.03 -20.09 -0.58
CA ASP A 62 9.38 -19.75 -0.14
C ASP A 62 10.05 -18.67 -1.00
N SER A 63 9.59 -18.49 -2.24
CA SER A 63 10.09 -17.48 -3.18
C SER A 63 9.36 -16.13 -3.09
N CYS A 64 8.19 -16.10 -2.43
CA CYS A 64 7.43 -14.88 -2.22
C CYS A 64 8.01 -14.06 -1.06
N ARG A 65 8.15 -12.75 -1.25
CA ARG A 65 8.50 -11.87 -0.12
C ARG A 65 7.27 -11.69 0.75
N THR A 66 7.43 -11.79 2.06
CA THR A 66 6.37 -11.56 3.06
C THR A 66 5.66 -10.21 2.85
N ALA A 67 6.42 -9.17 2.49
CA ALA A 67 5.87 -7.84 2.20
C ALA A 67 4.96 -7.82 0.96
N ASP A 68 5.32 -8.53 -0.10
CA ASP A 68 4.55 -8.57 -1.34
C ASP A 68 3.19 -9.25 -1.10
N LEU A 69 3.18 -10.36 -0.35
CA LEU A 69 1.95 -11.05 0.07
C LEU A 69 1.06 -10.14 0.94
N ALA A 70 1.63 -9.45 1.92
CA ALA A 70 0.88 -8.54 2.78
C ALA A 70 0.21 -7.40 2.00
N VAL A 71 0.93 -6.79 1.05
CA VAL A 71 0.40 -5.72 0.18
C VAL A 71 -0.70 -6.26 -0.74
N ALA A 72 -0.51 -7.45 -1.32
CA ALA A 72 -1.51 -8.08 -2.17
C ALA A 72 -2.81 -8.35 -1.41
N ILE A 73 -2.72 -8.94 -0.21
CA ILE A 73 -3.86 -9.19 0.68
C ILE A 73 -4.58 -7.89 1.02
N TYR A 74 -3.85 -6.86 1.46
CA TYR A 74 -4.44 -5.57 1.82
C TYR A 74 -5.24 -4.95 0.65
N ARG A 75 -4.69 -5.00 -0.57
CA ARG A 75 -5.37 -4.49 -1.77
C ARG A 75 -6.65 -5.28 -2.07
N LEU A 76 -6.59 -6.61 -2.00
CA LEU A 76 -7.76 -7.46 -2.25
C LEU A 76 -8.85 -7.27 -1.20
N GLU A 77 -8.48 -7.23 0.08
CA GLU A 77 -9.42 -6.99 1.18
C GLU A 77 -10.08 -5.61 1.07
N THR A 78 -9.31 -4.59 0.64
CA THR A 78 -9.86 -3.25 0.38
C THR A 78 -10.92 -3.29 -0.72
N VAL A 79 -10.64 -3.94 -1.85
CA VAL A 79 -11.63 -4.06 -2.94
C VAL A 79 -12.90 -4.80 -2.48
N LEU A 80 -12.74 -5.86 -1.70
CA LEU A 80 -13.87 -6.61 -1.13
C LEU A 80 -14.66 -5.76 -0.14
N ALA A 81 -13.99 -4.95 0.69
CA ALA A 81 -14.60 -4.04 1.65
C ALA A 81 -15.34 -2.88 0.98
N THR A 82 -14.77 -2.26 -0.06
CA THR A 82 -15.43 -1.21 -0.85
C THR A 82 -16.69 -1.76 -1.53
N SER A 83 -16.71 -3.05 -1.88
CA SER A 83 -17.91 -3.69 -2.43
C SER A 83 -19.03 -3.95 -1.41
N ARG A 84 -18.74 -3.81 -0.10
CA ARG A 84 -19.72 -3.91 1.00
C ARG A 84 -20.22 -2.55 1.47
N ALA A 85 -19.43 -1.49 1.32
CA ALA A 85 -19.90 -0.14 1.59
C ALA A 85 -20.83 0.30 0.45
N PRO A 86 -22.09 0.70 0.72
CA PRO A 86 -22.82 1.46 -0.28
C PRO A 86 -21.94 2.68 -0.62
N LEU A 87 -21.60 2.83 -1.90
CA LEU A 87 -20.92 4.04 -2.36
C LEU A 87 -21.76 5.22 -1.85
N PRO A 88 -21.18 6.22 -1.17
CA PRO A 88 -21.93 7.45 -0.94
C PRO A 88 -22.43 7.90 -2.31
N GLU A 89 -23.74 8.16 -2.42
CA GLU A 89 -24.32 8.69 -3.63
C GLU A 89 -23.58 9.97 -3.96
N LEU A 90 -22.60 9.88 -4.86
CA LEU A 90 -22.07 11.03 -5.56
C LEU A 90 -23.22 11.46 -6.45
N SER A 91 -24.09 12.30 -5.89
CA SER A 91 -24.95 13.17 -6.68
C SER A 91 -24.01 13.87 -7.64
N LEU A 92 -24.02 13.43 -8.89
CA LEU A 92 -23.47 14.22 -9.99
C LEU A 92 -24.15 15.57 -9.83
N VAL A 93 -23.36 16.57 -9.46
CA VAL A 93 -23.78 17.96 -9.39
C VAL A 93 -24.52 18.23 -10.68
N ASP A 94 -25.80 18.59 -10.59
CA ASP A 94 -26.63 18.91 -11.74
C ASP A 94 -25.87 19.92 -12.61
N GLU A 95 -25.91 19.73 -13.94
CA GLU A 95 -25.18 20.55 -14.94
C GLU A 95 -25.46 22.06 -14.82
N ASP A 96 -26.46 22.47 -14.03
CA ASP A 96 -26.80 23.86 -13.74
C ASP A 96 -25.90 24.57 -12.71
N ASP A 97 -25.08 23.86 -11.91
CA ASP A 97 -24.22 24.51 -10.90
C ASP A 97 -22.89 25.06 -11.48
N ALA A 98 -22.55 24.69 -12.73
CA ALA A 98 -21.42 25.26 -13.46
C ALA A 98 -21.59 26.77 -13.78
N VAL A 99 -22.83 27.29 -13.70
CA VAL A 99 -23.14 28.70 -13.98
C VAL A 99 -22.85 29.61 -12.77
N ARG A 100 -22.62 29.05 -11.57
CA ARG A 100 -22.53 29.83 -10.32
C ARG A 100 -21.12 30.10 -9.79
N ASN A 101 -20.07 29.57 -10.42
CA ASN A 101 -18.69 29.81 -9.98
C ASN A 101 -17.83 30.44 -11.08
N PRO A 102 -17.93 31.77 -11.31
CA PRO A 102 -17.01 32.50 -12.19
C PRO A 102 -15.61 32.71 -11.58
N GLY A 103 -15.31 32.13 -10.41
CA GLY A 103 -14.13 32.48 -9.60
C GLY A 103 -12.91 31.57 -9.73
N PHE A 104 -12.85 30.68 -10.72
CA PHE A 104 -11.74 29.72 -10.90
C PHE A 104 -10.92 29.93 -12.18
N ASP A 105 -11.13 31.04 -12.91
CA ASP A 105 -10.32 31.39 -14.09
C ASP A 105 -8.95 31.99 -13.72
N ASP A 106 -8.82 32.59 -12.53
CA ASP A 106 -7.60 33.34 -12.15
C ASP A 106 -6.51 32.46 -11.50
N VAL A 107 -6.84 31.25 -11.04
CA VAL A 107 -5.90 30.37 -10.31
C VAL A 107 -4.86 29.75 -11.25
N GLU A 108 -5.24 29.49 -12.50
CA GLU A 108 -4.30 28.99 -13.51
C GLU A 108 -3.36 30.09 -14.01
N GLN A 109 -3.81 31.36 -13.97
CA GLN A 109 -3.01 32.52 -14.36
C GLN A 109 -1.91 32.83 -13.32
N GLU A 110 -2.24 32.77 -12.02
CA GLU A 110 -1.28 33.03 -10.93
C GLU A 110 -0.14 31.99 -10.91
N ALA A 111 -0.44 30.71 -11.18
CA ALA A 111 0.57 29.66 -11.28
C ALA A 111 1.51 29.85 -12.50
N PHE A 112 0.99 30.39 -13.61
CA PHE A 112 1.78 30.66 -14.80
C PHE A 112 2.72 31.86 -14.61
N ASP A 113 2.24 32.92 -13.96
CA ASP A 113 3.02 34.12 -13.67
C ASP A 113 4.18 33.84 -12.68
N GLU A 114 3.96 32.95 -11.69
CA GLU A 114 5.02 32.51 -10.79
C GLU A 114 6.13 31.72 -11.51
N GLU A 115 5.77 30.84 -12.45
CA GLU A 115 6.75 30.07 -13.22
C GLU A 115 7.60 30.97 -14.12
N GLU A 116 6.99 31.97 -14.77
CA GLU A 116 7.70 32.93 -15.61
C GLU A 116 8.67 33.81 -14.79
N ALA A 117 8.25 34.23 -13.58
CA ALA A 117 9.10 34.98 -12.67
C ALA A 117 10.35 34.19 -12.23
N LEU A 118 10.19 32.90 -11.92
CA LEU A 118 11.30 32.01 -11.54
C LEU A 118 12.27 31.75 -12.69
N LEU A 119 11.75 31.57 -13.91
CA LEU A 119 12.55 31.40 -15.12
C LEU A 119 13.35 32.67 -15.48
N SER A 120 12.74 33.84 -15.31
CA SER A 120 13.38 35.14 -15.52
C SER A 120 14.51 35.40 -14.51
N ALA A 121 14.27 35.10 -13.23
CA ALA A 121 15.28 35.22 -12.17
C ALA A 121 16.50 34.32 -12.43
N ARG A 122 16.27 33.09 -12.91
CA ARG A 122 17.35 32.16 -13.25
C ARG A 122 18.21 32.64 -14.43
N ARG A 123 17.62 33.28 -15.44
CA ARG A 123 18.39 33.85 -16.58
C ARG A 123 19.19 35.08 -16.18
N SER A 124 18.70 35.84 -15.20
CA SER A 124 19.39 37.03 -14.69
C SER A 124 20.57 36.71 -13.76
N LEU A 125 20.68 35.44 -13.32
CA LEU A 125 21.77 34.93 -12.49
C LEU A 125 22.91 34.26 -13.28
N ALA A 126 22.73 34.07 -14.60
CA ALA A 126 23.69 33.49 -15.52
C ALA A 126 24.42 34.57 -16.33
#